data_AF-A0A8J7GHA6-F1
#
_entry.id   AF-A0A8J7GHA6-F1
#
_cell.length_a   1.000
_cell.length_b   1.000
_cell.length_c   1.000
_cell.angle_alpha   90.00
_cell.angle_beta   90.00
_cell.angle_gamma   90.00
#
_symmetry.space_group_name_H-M   'P 1'
#
loop_
_entity.id
_entity.type
_entity.pdbx_description
1 polymer ?
#
loop_
_entity_poly.entity_id
_entity_poly.type
_entity_poly.pdbx_seq_one_letter_code
_entity_poly.pdbx_strand_id
1 'polypeptide(L)'
;MKKLLMIMSAVLALGISATPAFAAPPGEFGTDWDDPSTAAPAIERPAGPSCTVRIVTHQFVNFDPYTATYQPPAGCAGDWGKVVLDMHGAVKGRQFDRLGALSMGGVTLFKTSTPEPSAEGIEWKVEKDVTAYSALFRHEQPVWMLIGNVVNDTYTGILDITVDLTFYGGKAKDPAHTVQPLADLRREGTDQVGTVTLPKTTERLVAEVYATGSGGGCEEFWYSVAPADSSYSCAGAQGPYREVQVLVDDKLAGIAAPYPHIYTGGWGNPFLWYAVPAPRAFNVRPLSYDLGPFLGRLTDGQPHKLAVRVVGVPEGQSGWDVPTNVLSWQGSAPVTGTLDAANDYPAKNNVTSVDKKVTVSAGHHFSATGTLRTSRGVVSTSVDQTVTNGSTHTWTDGENHDELVATWSDQSIVTRVGGPNPSVVRDSKRFSINGYTDVNEANRLVTKMSLLDAATVMTVGPGGVSWLRMDDSFSGEAGYTFGVPRPERHATCVSQETYKLNNQVTTLKTVNGYRV
;
A
#
# COMPACT_ATOMS: atom_id res chain seq x y z
N MET A 1 -26.14 -63.35 58.51
CA MET A 1 -26.39 -63.00 57.09
C MET A 1 -26.66 -61.49 57.05
N LYS A 2 -25.58 -60.69 56.99
CA LYS A 2 -25.06 -59.93 55.83
C LYS A 2 -25.92 -58.71 55.44
N LYS A 3 -25.47 -57.55 55.96
CA LYS A 3 -25.80 -56.18 55.51
C LYS A 3 -25.23 -55.96 54.10
N LEU A 4 -25.95 -55.24 53.24
CA LEU A 4 -25.40 -54.75 51.96
C LEU A 4 -25.57 -53.23 51.86
N LEU A 5 -24.46 -52.60 51.51
CA LEU A 5 -24.15 -51.18 51.49
C LEU A 5 -24.47 -50.63 50.07
N MET A 6 -25.23 -49.55 49.96
CA MET A 6 -25.39 -48.80 48.70
C MET A 6 -24.18 -47.86 48.52
N ILE A 7 -23.47 -47.97 47.40
CA ILE A 7 -22.42 -47.05 46.97
C ILE A 7 -22.94 -46.25 45.78
N MET A 8 -23.01 -44.93 45.96
CA MET A 8 -23.25 -43.94 44.91
C MET A 8 -21.96 -43.74 44.11
N SER A 9 -21.97 -44.00 42.80
CA SER A 9 -20.84 -43.70 41.92
C SER A 9 -21.09 -42.40 41.17
N ALA A 10 -20.25 -41.39 41.41
CA ALA A 10 -20.21 -40.14 40.67
C ALA A 10 -19.48 -40.35 39.33
N VAL A 11 -20.15 -40.01 38.23
CA VAL A 11 -19.53 -40.00 36.89
C VAL A 11 -18.87 -38.64 36.69
N LEU A 12 -17.54 -38.64 36.65
CA LEU A 12 -16.72 -37.48 36.33
C LEU A 12 -16.61 -37.37 34.79
N ALA A 13 -17.34 -36.44 34.19
CA ALA A 13 -17.21 -36.14 32.76
C ALA A 13 -15.96 -35.28 32.53
N LEU A 14 -14.87 -35.89 32.05
CA LEU A 14 -13.73 -35.16 31.49
C LEU A 14 -14.11 -34.68 30.08
N GLY A 15 -14.31 -33.37 29.93
CA GLY A 15 -14.39 -32.72 28.63
C GLY A 15 -13.01 -32.71 27.97
N ILE A 16 -12.85 -33.50 26.92
CA ILE A 16 -11.67 -33.42 26.03
C ILE A 16 -11.93 -32.25 25.08
N SER A 17 -11.23 -31.15 25.29
CA SER A 17 -11.11 -30.07 24.30
C SER A 17 -10.33 -30.60 23.10
N ALA A 18 -11.02 -31.09 22.08
CA ALA A 18 -10.38 -31.44 20.82
C ALA A 18 -9.93 -30.14 20.12
N THR A 19 -8.64 -29.83 20.19
CA THR A 19 -8.02 -28.89 19.25
C THR A 19 -8.18 -29.48 17.84
N PRO A 20 -8.65 -28.72 16.83
CA PRO A 20 -8.70 -29.23 15.47
C PRO A 20 -7.27 -29.61 15.06
N ALA A 21 -7.05 -30.89 14.79
CA ALA A 21 -5.80 -31.36 14.22
C ALA A 21 -5.77 -30.88 12.76
N PHE A 22 -5.03 -29.81 12.48
CA PHE A 22 -4.68 -29.47 11.11
C PHE A 22 -3.91 -30.65 10.52
N ALA A 23 -4.31 -31.12 9.33
CA ALA A 23 -3.54 -32.11 8.61
C ALA A 23 -2.11 -31.58 8.42
N ALA A 24 -1.11 -32.44 8.54
CA ALA A 24 0.26 -32.03 8.27
C ALA A 24 0.34 -31.47 6.84
N PRO A 25 1.05 -30.35 6.61
CA PRO A 25 1.20 -29.79 5.27
C PRO A 25 1.82 -30.83 4.33
N PRO A 26 1.41 -30.88 3.06
CA PRO A 26 1.98 -31.81 2.08
C PRO A 26 3.47 -31.49 1.85
N GLY A 27 4.20 -32.45 1.28
CA GLY A 27 5.64 -32.29 0.98
C GLY A 27 5.94 -31.28 -0.13
N GLU A 28 4.96 -31.01 -1.00
CA GLU A 28 5.00 -30.05 -2.11
C GLU A 28 3.60 -29.46 -2.35
N PHE A 29 3.51 -28.37 -3.12
CA PHE A 29 2.23 -27.81 -3.53
C PHE A 29 1.43 -28.81 -4.38
N GLY A 30 0.16 -28.95 -4.06
CA GLY A 30 -0.82 -29.69 -4.85
C GLY A 30 -1.60 -28.78 -5.80
N THR A 31 -2.84 -29.18 -6.07
CA THR A 31 -3.81 -28.38 -6.83
C THR A 31 -4.52 -27.32 -5.99
N ASP A 32 -4.30 -27.34 -4.68
CA ASP A 32 -4.97 -26.49 -3.70
C ASP A 32 -4.01 -26.02 -2.58
N TRP A 33 -4.41 -24.97 -1.87
CA TRP A 33 -3.71 -24.38 -0.72
C TRP A 33 -4.66 -23.48 0.09
N ASP A 34 -4.26 -23.06 1.29
CA ASP A 34 -5.09 -22.18 2.12
C ASP A 34 -5.31 -20.82 1.45
N ASP A 35 -6.51 -20.27 1.65
CA ASP A 35 -6.86 -18.88 1.31
C ASP A 35 -5.77 -17.90 1.74
N PRO A 36 -5.27 -17.02 0.84
CA PRO A 36 -4.20 -16.10 1.19
C PRO A 36 -4.63 -15.10 2.25
N SER A 37 -3.70 -14.81 3.16
CA SER A 37 -3.93 -13.91 4.28
C SER A 37 -2.64 -13.21 4.69
N THR A 38 -2.77 -12.13 5.46
CA THR A 38 -1.64 -11.38 6.03
C THR A 38 -1.58 -11.52 7.54
N ALA A 39 -0.41 -11.29 8.14
CA ALA A 39 -0.24 -11.19 9.59
C ALA A 39 -0.75 -9.85 10.17
N ALA A 40 -1.04 -8.86 9.33
CA ALA A 40 -1.65 -7.60 9.77
C ALA A 40 -2.91 -7.84 10.64
N PRO A 41 -3.04 -7.15 11.80
CA PRO A 41 -4.20 -7.32 12.65
C PRO A 41 -5.46 -6.80 11.96
N ALA A 42 -6.59 -7.42 12.28
CA ALA A 42 -7.90 -6.94 11.85
C ALA A 42 -8.10 -5.47 12.28
N ILE A 43 -8.78 -4.70 11.44
CA ILE A 43 -9.08 -3.31 11.75
C ILE A 43 -10.07 -3.26 12.90
N GLU A 44 -9.74 -2.47 13.93
CA GLU A 44 -10.64 -2.26 15.05
C GLU A 44 -11.96 -1.61 14.59
N ARG A 45 -13.07 -2.25 14.98
CA ARG A 45 -14.44 -1.84 14.67
C ARG A 45 -15.14 -1.41 15.96
N PRO A 46 -15.60 -0.16 16.07
CA PRO A 46 -16.32 0.31 17.25
C PRO A 46 -17.55 -0.56 17.55
N ALA A 47 -17.80 -0.82 18.84
CA ALA A 47 -19.05 -1.42 19.28
C ALA A 47 -20.20 -0.41 19.13
N GLY A 48 -21.39 -0.89 18.77
CA GLY A 48 -22.60 -0.08 18.65
C GLY A 48 -23.25 -0.17 17.27
N PRO A 49 -24.22 0.73 16.96
CA PRO A 49 -24.92 0.73 15.69
C PRO A 49 -23.98 1.00 14.51
N SER A 50 -24.16 0.23 13.45
CA SER A 50 -23.50 0.43 12.16
C SER A 50 -24.44 0.19 10.99
N CYS A 51 -24.09 0.71 9.82
CA CYS A 51 -24.73 0.36 8.55
C CYS A 51 -23.69 -0.14 7.57
N THR A 52 -24.03 -1.17 6.80
CA THR A 52 -23.20 -1.68 5.71
C THR A 52 -23.88 -1.41 4.38
N VAL A 53 -23.10 -0.91 3.41
CA VAL A 53 -23.55 -0.67 2.04
C VAL A 53 -22.63 -1.42 1.09
N ARG A 54 -23.22 -2.30 0.27
CA ARG A 54 -22.53 -2.96 -0.84
C ARG A 54 -22.34 -1.96 -1.98
N ILE A 55 -21.09 -1.64 -2.29
CA ILE A 55 -20.75 -0.67 -3.35
C ILE A 55 -20.21 -1.32 -4.62
N VAL A 56 -19.75 -2.58 -4.56
CA VAL A 56 -19.32 -3.35 -5.73
C VAL A 56 -19.81 -4.78 -5.61
N THR A 57 -20.38 -5.35 -6.65
CA THR A 57 -20.56 -6.79 -6.84
C THR A 57 -20.36 -7.06 -8.32
N HIS A 58 -19.23 -7.67 -8.68
CA HIS A 58 -18.83 -7.78 -10.06
C HIS A 58 -17.89 -8.95 -10.33
N GLN A 59 -17.96 -9.49 -11.55
CA GLN A 59 -17.03 -10.48 -12.07
C GLN A 59 -16.11 -9.79 -13.07
N PHE A 60 -14.84 -9.61 -12.75
CA PHE A 60 -13.88 -9.01 -13.68
C PHE A 60 -13.35 -10.08 -14.64
N VAL A 61 -13.72 -9.98 -15.91
CA VAL A 61 -13.33 -10.95 -16.98
C VAL A 61 -12.50 -10.33 -18.10
N ASN A 62 -12.47 -8.99 -18.17
CA ASN A 62 -11.80 -8.21 -19.19
C ASN A 62 -11.29 -6.87 -18.60
N PHE A 63 -11.06 -5.86 -19.44
CA PHE A 63 -10.62 -4.53 -19.03
C PHE A 63 -11.77 -3.51 -18.93
N ASP A 64 -13.02 -3.96 -18.95
CA ASP A 64 -14.17 -3.08 -18.75
C ASP A 64 -14.30 -2.74 -17.26
N PRO A 65 -14.44 -1.46 -16.89
CA PRO A 65 -14.61 -1.09 -15.50
C PRO A 65 -16.03 -1.38 -15.01
N TYR A 66 -16.14 -1.77 -13.74
CA TYR A 66 -17.40 -1.69 -13.01
C TYR A 66 -17.73 -0.22 -12.70
N THR A 67 -18.95 0.18 -13.02
CA THR A 67 -19.46 1.51 -12.69
C THR A 67 -20.80 1.41 -11.98
N ALA A 68 -21.00 2.18 -10.92
CA ALA A 68 -22.26 2.29 -10.21
C ALA A 68 -22.41 3.68 -9.58
N THR A 69 -23.53 3.90 -8.89
CA THR A 69 -23.77 5.11 -8.09
C THR A 69 -23.96 4.70 -6.64
N TYR A 70 -23.08 5.17 -5.76
CA TYR A 70 -23.22 5.04 -4.31
C TYR A 70 -24.26 6.02 -3.79
N GLN A 71 -25.09 5.56 -2.86
CA GLN A 71 -26.05 6.36 -2.10
C GLN A 71 -25.73 6.26 -0.61
N PRO A 72 -25.72 7.38 0.13
CA PRO A 72 -25.55 7.36 1.59
C PRO A 72 -26.60 6.46 2.27
N PRO A 73 -26.21 5.63 3.27
CA PRO A 73 -27.17 4.76 3.95
C PRO A 73 -28.20 5.58 4.72
N ALA A 74 -29.47 5.51 4.31
CA ALA A 74 -30.55 6.32 4.90
C ALA A 74 -30.68 6.13 6.42
N GLY A 75 -30.45 4.92 6.93
CA GLY A 75 -30.51 4.60 8.37
C GLY A 75 -29.27 5.01 9.18
N CYS A 76 -28.20 5.48 8.53
CA CYS A 76 -26.95 5.90 9.18
C CYS A 76 -26.37 7.18 8.56
N ALA A 77 -27.22 8.08 8.06
CA ALA A 77 -26.77 9.39 7.60
C ALA A 77 -26.28 10.22 8.81
N GLY A 78 -24.99 10.53 8.89
CA GLY A 78 -24.48 11.34 10.00
C GLY A 78 -22.97 11.31 10.20
N ASP A 79 -22.55 11.79 11.37
CA ASP A 79 -21.16 11.73 11.79
C ASP A 79 -20.77 10.27 12.07
N TRP A 80 -19.80 9.78 11.29
CA TRP A 80 -19.18 8.48 11.48
C TRP A 80 -17.88 8.65 12.25
N GLY A 81 -17.70 7.82 13.29
CA GLY A 81 -16.46 7.76 14.05
C GLY A 81 -15.41 6.92 13.32
N LYS A 82 -15.89 5.96 12.51
CA LYS A 82 -15.09 5.02 11.72
C LYS A 82 -15.86 4.62 10.47
N VAL A 83 -15.17 4.50 9.35
CA VAL A 83 -15.68 3.84 8.13
C VAL A 83 -14.65 2.82 7.68
N VAL A 84 -15.09 1.57 7.52
CA VAL A 84 -14.23 0.46 7.09
C VAL A 84 -14.70 -0.04 5.73
N LEU A 85 -13.74 -0.19 4.82
CA LEU A 85 -13.92 -0.86 3.54
C LEU A 85 -13.53 -2.33 3.69
N ASP A 86 -14.41 -3.20 3.26
CA ASP A 86 -14.27 -4.65 3.26
C ASP A 86 -14.33 -5.15 1.81
N MET A 87 -13.20 -5.59 1.27
CA MET A 87 -13.17 -6.31 0.00
C MET A 87 -13.15 -7.81 0.26
N HIS A 88 -14.04 -8.55 -0.40
CA HIS A 88 -13.95 -10.00 -0.53
C HIS A 88 -13.75 -10.36 -1.99
N GLY A 89 -12.81 -11.27 -2.23
CA GLY A 89 -12.54 -11.80 -3.55
C GLY A 89 -12.59 -13.32 -3.56
N ALA A 90 -13.01 -13.90 -4.68
CA ALA A 90 -12.88 -15.32 -4.98
C ALA A 90 -12.38 -15.49 -6.42
N VAL A 91 -11.52 -16.49 -6.63
CA VAL A 91 -11.04 -16.86 -7.96
C VAL A 91 -10.65 -18.34 -7.98
N LYS A 92 -10.89 -19.01 -9.12
CA LYS A 92 -10.52 -20.41 -9.33
C LYS A 92 -9.95 -20.65 -10.71
N GLY A 93 -9.11 -21.68 -10.85
CA GLY A 93 -8.53 -22.08 -12.13
C GLY A 93 -7.17 -21.46 -12.35
N ARG A 94 -6.92 -20.90 -13.54
CA ARG A 94 -5.61 -20.34 -13.90
C ARG A 94 -5.70 -18.84 -14.15
N GLN A 95 -4.94 -18.05 -13.40
CA GLN A 95 -4.81 -16.61 -13.60
C GLN A 95 -3.47 -16.10 -13.05
N PHE A 96 -2.99 -14.96 -13.55
CA PHE A 96 -1.90 -14.20 -12.94
C PHE A 96 -2.45 -13.14 -11.99
N ASP A 97 -1.59 -12.57 -11.17
CA ASP A 97 -1.95 -11.42 -10.33
C ASP A 97 -2.36 -10.22 -11.17
N ARG A 98 -3.41 -9.52 -10.72
CA ARG A 98 -3.97 -8.35 -11.39
C ARG A 98 -3.97 -7.16 -10.46
N LEU A 99 -3.55 -6.01 -10.98
CA LEU A 99 -3.70 -4.76 -10.26
C LEU A 99 -5.14 -4.26 -10.32
N GLY A 100 -5.62 -3.82 -9.17
CA GLY A 100 -6.95 -3.28 -8.97
C GLY A 100 -6.93 -1.87 -8.43
N ALA A 101 -7.92 -1.08 -8.81
CA ALA A 101 -8.20 0.23 -8.23
C ALA A 101 -9.70 0.45 -8.07
N LEU A 102 -10.09 1.06 -6.96
CA LEU A 102 -11.44 1.50 -6.64
C LEU A 102 -11.43 2.99 -6.30
N SER A 103 -12.30 3.73 -6.96
CA SER A 103 -12.52 5.15 -6.71
C SER A 103 -14.00 5.47 -6.49
N MET A 104 -14.24 6.55 -5.75
CA MET A 104 -15.58 7.11 -5.52
C MET A 104 -15.51 8.62 -5.69
N GLY A 105 -16.36 9.19 -6.56
CA GLY A 105 -16.28 10.62 -6.91
C GLY A 105 -14.93 11.01 -7.54
N GLY A 106 -14.25 10.06 -8.20
CA GLY A 106 -12.89 10.22 -8.73
C GLY A 106 -11.77 10.12 -7.69
N VAL A 107 -12.08 10.07 -6.39
CA VAL A 107 -11.09 9.90 -5.32
C VAL A 107 -10.73 8.42 -5.19
N THR A 108 -9.44 8.10 -5.22
CA THR A 108 -8.97 6.72 -5.06
C THR A 108 -9.11 6.27 -3.60
N LEU A 109 -9.95 5.28 -3.35
CA LEU A 109 -10.16 4.72 -2.02
C LEU A 109 -9.22 3.54 -1.75
N PHE A 110 -8.93 2.75 -2.78
CA PHE A 110 -8.24 1.47 -2.62
C PHE A 110 -7.49 1.07 -3.89
N LYS A 111 -6.29 0.52 -3.71
CA LYS A 111 -5.49 -0.14 -4.75
C LYS A 111 -4.92 -1.44 -4.21
N THR A 112 -4.83 -2.45 -5.06
CA THR A 112 -4.53 -3.83 -4.66
C THR A 112 -3.85 -4.62 -5.79
N SER A 113 -3.25 -5.76 -5.44
CA SER A 113 -2.88 -6.86 -6.33
C SER A 113 -3.66 -8.10 -5.94
N THR A 114 -4.30 -8.79 -6.90
CA THR A 114 -5.03 -10.02 -6.62
C THR A 114 -4.08 -11.21 -6.43
N PRO A 115 -4.40 -12.18 -5.56
CA PRO A 115 -3.63 -13.41 -5.50
C PRO A 115 -3.75 -14.21 -6.81
N GLU A 116 -2.74 -15.02 -7.10
CA GLU A 116 -2.85 -16.08 -8.12
C GLU A 116 -3.65 -17.27 -7.54
N PRO A 117 -4.65 -17.81 -8.26
CA PRO A 117 -5.56 -18.83 -7.75
C PRO A 117 -4.97 -20.24 -7.72
N SER A 118 -5.58 -21.07 -6.86
CA SER A 118 -5.49 -22.52 -6.96
C SER A 118 -6.43 -23.07 -8.04
N ALA A 119 -6.22 -24.34 -8.44
CA ALA A 119 -7.09 -24.98 -9.39
C ALA A 119 -8.49 -25.21 -8.81
N GLU A 120 -8.57 -25.52 -7.51
CA GLU A 120 -9.82 -25.75 -6.78
C GLU A 120 -10.52 -24.43 -6.39
N GLY A 121 -9.75 -23.35 -6.27
CA GLY A 121 -10.23 -22.00 -5.96
C GLY A 121 -9.77 -21.51 -4.60
N ILE A 122 -9.68 -20.19 -4.48
CA ILE A 122 -9.33 -19.49 -3.26
C ILE A 122 -10.29 -18.33 -3.02
N GLU A 123 -10.42 -17.95 -1.75
CA GLU A 123 -11.03 -16.70 -1.31
C GLU A 123 -10.02 -15.84 -0.56
N TRP A 124 -10.23 -14.52 -0.54
CA TRP A 124 -9.42 -13.62 0.28
C TRP A 124 -10.22 -12.41 0.73
N LYS A 125 -9.72 -11.76 1.78
CA LYS A 125 -10.33 -10.55 2.36
C LYS A 125 -9.28 -9.47 2.56
N VAL A 126 -9.68 -8.23 2.31
CA VAL A 126 -8.87 -7.05 2.59
C VAL A 126 -9.71 -6.02 3.32
N GLU A 127 -9.19 -5.53 4.45
CA GLU A 127 -9.81 -4.46 5.22
C GLU A 127 -9.01 -3.16 5.06
N LYS A 128 -9.71 -2.03 4.94
CA LYS A 128 -9.09 -0.72 4.95
C LYS A 128 -9.90 0.31 5.73
N ASP A 129 -9.23 1.05 6.60
CA ASP A 129 -9.80 2.23 7.24
C ASP A 129 -9.89 3.36 6.21
N VAL A 130 -11.10 3.78 5.90
CA VAL A 130 -11.41 4.85 4.94
C VAL A 130 -12.08 6.04 5.63
N THR A 131 -11.96 6.15 6.96
CA THR A 131 -12.59 7.21 7.77
C THR A 131 -12.14 8.60 7.32
N ALA A 132 -10.89 8.76 6.87
CA ALA A 132 -10.37 10.03 6.36
C ALA A 132 -11.18 10.56 5.15
N TYR A 133 -11.86 9.68 4.41
CA TYR A 133 -12.67 10.00 3.24
C TYR A 133 -14.15 10.23 3.55
N SER A 134 -14.53 10.31 4.83
CA SER A 134 -15.93 10.42 5.28
C SER A 134 -16.72 11.56 4.61
N ALA A 135 -16.07 12.65 4.20
CA ALA A 135 -16.77 13.73 3.49
C ALA A 135 -17.42 13.26 2.17
N LEU A 136 -16.80 12.30 1.46
CA LEU A 136 -17.34 11.75 0.21
C LEU A 136 -18.63 10.98 0.43
N PHE A 137 -18.69 10.19 1.50
CA PHE A 137 -19.76 9.23 1.74
C PHE A 137 -21.07 9.88 2.20
N ARG A 138 -21.06 11.18 2.50
CA ARG A 138 -22.24 11.97 2.88
C ARG A 138 -23.15 12.31 1.71
N HIS A 139 -22.66 12.10 0.49
CA HIS A 139 -23.35 12.45 -0.74
C HIS A 139 -23.41 11.27 -1.70
N GLU A 140 -24.33 11.34 -2.65
CA GLU A 140 -24.32 10.46 -3.80
C GLU A 140 -22.99 10.62 -4.56
N GLN A 141 -22.37 9.51 -4.94
CA GLN A 141 -21.08 9.53 -5.65
C GLN A 141 -21.03 8.45 -6.74
N PRO A 142 -20.41 8.71 -7.89
CA PRO A 142 -20.09 7.65 -8.84
C PRO A 142 -19.03 6.72 -8.24
N VAL A 143 -19.24 5.42 -8.39
CA VAL A 143 -18.29 4.36 -8.04
C VAL A 143 -17.68 3.84 -9.33
N TRP A 144 -16.36 3.72 -9.34
CA TRP A 144 -15.62 3.10 -10.42
C TRP A 144 -14.62 2.11 -9.85
N MET A 145 -14.60 0.89 -10.37
CA MET A 145 -13.59 -0.10 -10.02
C MET A 145 -13.13 -0.85 -11.26
N LEU A 146 -11.84 -1.07 -11.36
CA LEU A 146 -11.26 -1.92 -12.39
C LEU A 146 -10.23 -2.85 -11.76
N ILE A 147 -10.36 -4.14 -12.08
CA ILE A 147 -9.28 -5.10 -12.01
C ILE A 147 -9.14 -5.69 -13.42
N GLY A 148 -8.14 -5.23 -14.17
CA GLY A 148 -8.00 -5.59 -15.58
C GLY A 148 -7.67 -7.07 -15.74
N ASN A 149 -8.59 -7.84 -16.31
CA ASN A 149 -8.45 -9.29 -16.44
C ASN A 149 -8.41 -9.75 -17.90
N VAL A 150 -7.94 -10.98 -18.12
CA VAL A 150 -8.05 -11.68 -19.40
C VAL A 150 -8.56 -13.08 -19.09
N VAL A 151 -9.73 -13.41 -19.63
CA VAL A 151 -10.34 -14.74 -19.51
C VAL A 151 -10.42 -15.39 -20.89
N ASN A 152 -9.83 -16.58 -21.03
CA ASN A 152 -9.81 -17.39 -22.26
C ASN A 152 -9.50 -18.86 -21.93
N ASP A 153 -9.26 -19.69 -22.95
CA ASP A 153 -8.99 -21.12 -22.80
C ASP A 153 -7.75 -21.45 -21.94
N THR A 154 -6.81 -20.51 -21.81
CA THR A 154 -5.61 -20.64 -20.95
C THR A 154 -5.80 -20.00 -19.58
N TYR A 155 -6.33 -18.78 -19.54
CA TYR A 155 -6.57 -18.03 -18.32
C TYR A 155 -8.04 -18.13 -17.95
N THR A 156 -8.38 -19.09 -17.10
CA THR A 156 -9.77 -19.43 -16.78
C THR A 156 -10.30 -18.72 -15.53
N GLY A 157 -9.42 -18.04 -14.77
CA GLY A 157 -9.79 -17.38 -13.52
C GLY A 157 -10.59 -16.10 -13.72
N ILE A 158 -11.87 -16.18 -13.36
CA ILE A 158 -12.79 -15.05 -13.21
C ILE A 158 -12.63 -14.51 -11.78
N LEU A 159 -12.45 -13.19 -11.66
CA LEU A 159 -12.28 -12.53 -10.36
C LEU A 159 -13.64 -12.06 -9.85
N ASP A 160 -14.21 -12.81 -8.92
CA ASP A 160 -15.48 -12.50 -8.26
C ASP A 160 -15.24 -11.59 -7.07
N ILE A 161 -15.64 -10.32 -7.20
CA ILE A 161 -15.31 -9.29 -6.20
C ILE A 161 -16.57 -8.67 -5.62
N THR A 162 -16.56 -8.53 -4.29
CA THR A 162 -17.51 -7.69 -3.56
C THR A 162 -16.78 -6.67 -2.70
N VAL A 163 -17.34 -5.47 -2.59
CA VAL A 163 -16.82 -4.42 -1.71
C VAL A 163 -17.95 -3.81 -0.91
N ASP A 164 -17.81 -3.86 0.41
CA ASP A 164 -18.72 -3.29 1.39
C ASP A 164 -18.08 -2.09 2.09
N LEU A 165 -18.87 -1.04 2.35
CA LEU A 165 -18.52 0.04 3.27
C LEU A 165 -19.36 -0.11 4.53
N THR A 166 -18.71 -0.24 5.69
CA THR A 166 -19.38 -0.28 6.99
C THR A 166 -19.11 1.00 7.77
N PHE A 167 -20.20 1.69 8.11
CA PHE A 167 -20.24 2.99 8.78
C PHE A 167 -20.56 2.80 10.25
N TYR A 168 -19.66 3.19 11.14
CA TYR A 168 -19.84 3.09 12.59
C TYR A 168 -20.15 4.48 13.17
N GLY A 169 -21.22 4.57 13.97
CA GLY A 169 -21.64 5.83 14.59
C GLY A 169 -20.56 6.42 15.51
N GLY A 170 -20.50 7.75 15.59
CA GLY A 170 -19.59 8.48 16.47
C GLY A 170 -18.98 9.71 15.80
N LYS A 171 -18.18 10.49 16.52
CA LYS A 171 -17.51 11.66 15.93
C LYS A 171 -16.08 11.32 15.57
N ALA A 172 -15.74 11.37 14.27
CA ALA A 172 -14.36 11.23 13.82
C ALA A 172 -13.46 12.27 14.49
N LYS A 173 -12.23 11.87 14.81
CA LYS A 173 -11.21 12.76 15.35
C LYS A 173 -10.60 13.55 14.19
N ASP A 174 -11.03 14.81 14.02
CA ASP A 174 -10.54 15.76 13.00
C ASP A 174 -10.71 15.29 11.53
N PRO A 175 -11.94 15.00 11.07
CA PRO A 175 -12.16 14.60 9.68
C PRO A 175 -11.88 15.75 8.71
N ALA A 176 -11.38 15.42 7.51
CA ALA A 176 -11.30 16.39 6.42
C ALA A 176 -12.71 16.91 6.10
N HIS A 177 -12.83 18.21 5.86
CA HIS A 177 -14.09 18.85 5.49
C HIS A 177 -14.42 18.60 4.01
N THR A 178 -13.39 18.51 3.19
CA THR A 178 -13.51 18.17 1.77
C THR A 178 -12.42 17.21 1.37
N VAL A 179 -12.79 16.23 0.56
CA VAL A 179 -11.91 15.29 -0.10
C VAL A 179 -12.28 15.31 -1.57
N GLN A 180 -11.30 15.51 -2.45
CA GLN A 180 -11.54 15.66 -3.88
C GLN A 180 -10.37 15.10 -4.71
N PRO A 181 -10.62 14.64 -5.95
CA PRO A 181 -9.55 14.35 -6.88
C PRO A 181 -8.98 15.66 -7.45
N LEU A 182 -7.93 15.54 -8.25
CA LEU A 182 -7.54 16.63 -9.14
C LEU A 182 -8.51 16.70 -10.33
N ALA A 183 -8.86 17.91 -10.74
CA ALA A 183 -9.58 18.17 -11.99
C ALA A 183 -8.59 18.26 -13.17
N ASP A 184 -9.11 18.19 -14.40
CA ASP A 184 -8.35 18.38 -15.64
C ASP A 184 -7.07 17.52 -15.75
N LEU A 185 -7.15 16.28 -15.26
CA LEU A 185 -6.03 15.33 -15.24
C LEU A 185 -5.47 15.09 -16.64
N ARG A 186 -4.16 15.22 -16.78
CA ARG A 186 -3.43 15.03 -18.03
C ARG A 186 -1.94 14.78 -17.77
N ARG A 187 -1.22 14.36 -18.80
CA ARG A 187 0.25 14.22 -18.76
C ARG A 187 0.94 15.46 -19.34
N GLU A 188 2.00 15.91 -18.69
CA GLU A 188 2.96 16.90 -19.22
C GLU A 188 4.37 16.33 -19.07
N GLY A 189 4.97 15.89 -20.18
CA GLY A 189 6.21 15.11 -20.12
C GLY A 189 6.01 13.85 -19.28
N THR A 190 6.82 13.66 -18.23
CA THR A 190 6.71 12.56 -17.27
C THR A 190 5.67 12.80 -16.17
N ASP A 191 5.20 14.04 -15.99
CA ASP A 191 4.38 14.42 -14.85
C ASP A 191 2.91 14.11 -15.09
N GLN A 192 2.23 13.67 -14.02
CA GLN A 192 0.78 13.68 -13.96
C GLN A 192 0.34 15.02 -13.36
N VAL A 193 -0.45 15.78 -14.10
CA VAL A 193 -0.85 17.14 -13.73
C VAL A 193 -2.36 17.24 -13.67
N GLY A 194 -2.87 18.00 -12.71
CA GLY A 194 -4.25 18.44 -12.66
C GLY A 194 -4.39 19.75 -11.90
N THR A 195 -5.63 20.18 -11.71
CA THR A 195 -5.97 21.40 -10.98
C THR A 195 -6.72 21.10 -9.69
N VAL A 196 -6.57 21.98 -8.70
CA VAL A 196 -7.36 21.96 -7.47
C VAL A 196 -7.87 23.36 -7.18
N THR A 197 -9.14 23.48 -6.79
CA THR A 197 -9.70 24.72 -6.25
C THR A 197 -10.04 24.48 -4.79
N LEU A 198 -9.57 25.36 -3.90
CA LEU A 198 -9.78 25.23 -2.46
C LEU A 198 -10.75 26.30 -1.95
N PRO A 199 -11.59 25.97 -0.95
CA PRO A 199 -12.31 26.98 -0.19
C PRO A 199 -11.34 27.98 0.42
N LYS A 200 -11.68 29.27 0.37
CA LYS A 200 -10.84 30.35 0.93
C LYS A 200 -10.59 30.21 2.44
N THR A 201 -11.39 29.39 3.12
CA THR A 201 -11.32 29.10 4.55
C THR A 201 -10.40 27.91 4.87
N THR A 202 -9.70 27.33 3.91
CA THR A 202 -8.84 26.15 4.14
C THR A 202 -7.64 26.50 5.02
N GLU A 203 -7.45 25.76 6.12
CA GLU A 203 -6.38 25.96 7.11
C GLU A 203 -5.37 24.80 7.16
N ARG A 204 -5.70 23.65 6.56
CA ARG A 204 -4.82 22.49 6.42
C ARG A 204 -5.09 21.80 5.10
N LEU A 205 -4.03 21.34 4.43
CA LEU A 205 -4.09 20.67 3.14
C LEU A 205 -3.11 19.51 3.10
N VAL A 206 -3.60 18.34 2.70
CA VAL A 206 -2.80 17.13 2.50
C VAL A 206 -3.08 16.57 1.11
N ALA A 207 -2.03 16.21 0.39
CA ALA A 207 -2.14 15.38 -0.81
C ALA A 207 -1.77 13.93 -0.47
N GLU A 208 -2.56 12.98 -0.97
CA GLU A 208 -2.27 11.55 -0.92
C GLU A 208 -2.03 11.03 -2.33
N VAL A 209 -0.87 10.41 -2.57
CA VAL A 209 -0.47 9.90 -3.89
C VAL A 209 -0.29 8.39 -3.81
N TYR A 210 -1.10 7.64 -4.56
CA TYR A 210 -0.93 6.20 -4.72
C TYR A 210 0.14 5.91 -5.79
N ALA A 211 1.40 5.85 -5.40
CA ALA A 211 2.50 5.62 -6.35
C ALA A 211 2.86 4.15 -6.50
N THR A 212 2.60 3.59 -7.68
CA THR A 212 2.89 2.18 -8.00
C THR A 212 3.57 2.06 -9.36
N GLY A 213 4.76 1.48 -9.39
CA GLY A 213 5.41 0.97 -10.60
C GLY A 213 4.88 -0.44 -10.93
N SER A 214 4.56 -0.71 -12.19
CA SER A 214 3.80 -1.90 -12.62
C SER A 214 3.87 -2.11 -14.14
N GLY A 215 3.16 -3.13 -14.65
CA GLY A 215 2.84 -3.27 -16.07
C GLY A 215 3.62 -4.35 -16.82
N GLY A 216 4.23 -5.30 -16.11
CA GLY A 216 4.95 -6.43 -16.71
C GLY A 216 6.29 -6.07 -17.36
N GLY A 217 6.76 -4.83 -17.16
CA GLY A 217 8.05 -4.35 -17.64
C GLY A 217 8.99 -3.98 -16.50
N CYS A 218 10.11 -3.32 -16.84
CA CYS A 218 11.16 -2.99 -15.89
C CYS A 218 10.70 -2.10 -14.72
N GLU A 219 9.65 -1.28 -14.91
CA GLU A 219 9.11 -0.43 -13.84
C GLU A 219 8.28 -1.21 -12.81
N GLU A 220 7.94 -2.48 -13.03
CA GLU A 220 7.44 -3.37 -11.96
C GLU A 220 8.57 -3.75 -10.99
N PHE A 221 9.78 -3.90 -11.51
CA PHE A 221 11.00 -4.24 -10.78
C PHE A 221 11.99 -3.07 -10.77
N TRP A 222 11.48 -1.83 -10.70
CA TRP A 222 12.29 -0.61 -10.88
C TRP A 222 13.52 -0.55 -9.97
N TYR A 223 13.48 -1.22 -8.82
CA TYR A 223 14.55 -1.28 -7.82
C TYR A 223 15.76 -2.16 -8.21
N SER A 224 15.65 -2.98 -9.27
CA SER A 224 16.75 -3.76 -9.86
C SER A 224 17.16 -3.25 -11.25
N VAL A 225 16.56 -2.16 -11.73
CA VAL A 225 16.95 -1.58 -13.02
C VAL A 225 18.42 -1.18 -13.03
N ALA A 226 19.14 -1.61 -14.07
CA ALA A 226 20.56 -1.34 -14.23
C ALA A 226 20.81 -0.32 -15.36
N PRO A 227 21.95 0.39 -15.33
CA PRO A 227 22.37 1.23 -16.46
C PRO A 227 22.36 0.46 -17.79
N ALA A 228 22.05 1.15 -18.89
CA ALA A 228 21.79 0.50 -20.18
C ALA A 228 22.98 -0.26 -20.79
N ASP A 229 24.20 0.00 -20.31
CA ASP A 229 25.44 -0.67 -20.71
C ASP A 229 25.77 -1.92 -19.87
N SER A 230 24.93 -2.28 -18.89
CA SER A 230 25.24 -3.34 -17.92
C SER A 230 25.03 -4.78 -18.43
N SER A 231 24.43 -4.99 -19.61
CA SER A 231 23.95 -6.29 -20.11
C SER A 231 22.77 -6.93 -19.35
N TYR A 232 22.22 -6.27 -18.33
CA TYR A 232 21.00 -6.71 -17.65
C TYR A 232 19.75 -6.46 -18.50
N SER A 233 18.78 -7.36 -18.43
CA SER A 233 17.54 -7.36 -19.20
C SER A 233 16.67 -6.14 -18.92
N CYS A 234 16.69 -5.65 -17.67
CA CYS A 234 15.97 -4.43 -17.27
C CYS A 234 16.90 -3.21 -17.27
N ALA A 235 17.10 -2.65 -18.47
CA ALA A 235 17.93 -1.46 -18.67
C ALA A 235 17.16 -0.14 -18.40
N GLY A 236 17.82 0.81 -17.74
CA GLY A 236 17.31 2.16 -17.52
C GLY A 236 18.42 3.19 -17.28
N ALA A 237 18.38 4.29 -18.03
CA ALA A 237 19.46 5.28 -18.06
C ALA A 237 19.76 5.95 -16.70
N GLN A 238 18.78 6.03 -15.80
CA GLN A 238 18.91 6.69 -14.49
C GLN A 238 19.13 5.70 -13.33
N GLY A 239 19.27 4.40 -13.62
CA GLY A 239 19.37 3.35 -12.62
C GLY A 239 18.07 3.14 -11.82
N PRO A 240 18.16 2.51 -10.63
CA PRO A 240 16.99 2.04 -9.88
C PRO A 240 16.44 3.06 -8.87
N TYR A 241 17.00 4.27 -8.78
CA TYR A 241 16.50 5.27 -7.84
C TYR A 241 15.16 5.85 -8.33
N ARG A 242 14.16 5.88 -7.44
CA ARG A 242 12.85 6.50 -7.67
C ARG A 242 12.48 7.37 -6.47
N GLU A 243 11.92 8.54 -6.75
CA GLU A 243 11.37 9.47 -5.76
C GLU A 243 10.06 10.04 -6.31
N VAL A 244 9.04 10.18 -5.46
CA VAL A 244 7.76 10.75 -5.85
C VAL A 244 7.66 12.16 -5.29
N GLN A 245 7.55 13.13 -6.19
CA GLN A 245 7.49 14.55 -5.88
C GLN A 245 6.08 15.09 -6.12
N VAL A 246 5.66 16.01 -5.27
CA VAL A 246 4.48 16.85 -5.49
C VAL A 246 4.95 18.28 -5.74
N LEU A 247 4.46 18.89 -6.82
CA LEU A 247 4.70 20.28 -7.16
C LEU A 247 3.38 21.07 -7.09
N VAL A 248 3.46 22.28 -6.55
CA VAL A 248 2.36 23.26 -6.45
C VAL A 248 2.74 24.48 -7.29
N ASP A 249 1.97 24.77 -8.33
CA ASP A 249 2.24 25.86 -9.29
C ASP A 249 3.71 25.85 -9.76
N ASP A 250 4.15 24.68 -10.23
CA ASP A 250 5.50 24.38 -10.73
C ASP A 250 6.64 24.49 -9.70
N LYS A 251 6.32 24.64 -8.41
CA LYS A 251 7.30 24.62 -7.32
C LYS A 251 7.25 23.32 -6.56
N LEU A 252 8.41 22.70 -6.31
CA LEU A 252 8.51 21.51 -5.45
C LEU A 252 7.92 21.81 -4.07
N ALA A 253 6.96 20.99 -3.66
CA ALA A 253 6.20 21.15 -2.42
C ALA A 253 6.33 19.95 -1.48
N GLY A 254 6.84 18.83 -1.96
CA GLY A 254 7.27 17.73 -1.10
C GLY A 254 7.82 16.54 -1.86
N ILE A 255 8.55 15.69 -1.14
CA ILE A 255 9.24 14.50 -1.64
C ILE A 255 8.93 13.29 -0.77
N ALA A 256 8.90 12.09 -1.35
CA ALA A 256 8.74 10.84 -0.62
C ALA A 256 9.37 9.65 -1.38
N ALA A 257 9.82 8.64 -0.64
CA ALA A 257 10.30 7.39 -1.22
C ALA A 257 9.11 6.45 -1.48
N PRO A 258 8.89 5.98 -2.73
CA PRO A 258 7.87 4.97 -2.99
C PRO A 258 8.24 3.65 -2.32
N TYR A 259 7.24 2.92 -1.81
CA TYR A 259 7.45 1.56 -1.33
C TYR A 259 7.81 0.64 -2.52
N PRO A 260 8.85 -0.21 -2.42
CA PRO A 260 9.22 -1.14 -3.48
C PRO A 260 8.26 -2.32 -3.49
N HIS A 261 7.10 -2.14 -4.11
CA HIS A 261 6.04 -3.14 -4.14
C HIS A 261 6.56 -4.42 -4.82
N ILE A 262 6.23 -5.56 -4.22
CA ILE A 262 6.33 -6.87 -4.85
C ILE A 262 4.90 -7.40 -4.96
N TYR A 263 4.46 -7.65 -6.18
CA TYR A 263 3.14 -8.20 -6.43
C TYR A 263 3.15 -9.73 -6.34
N THR A 264 1.95 -10.31 -6.33
CA THR A 264 1.72 -11.72 -6.00
C THR A 264 2.21 -12.71 -7.07
N GLY A 265 2.69 -12.23 -8.22
CA GLY A 265 3.46 -12.99 -9.22
C GLY A 265 4.95 -12.63 -9.32
N GLY A 266 5.43 -11.69 -8.50
CA GLY A 266 6.76 -11.09 -8.63
C GLY A 266 7.94 -12.02 -8.33
N TRP A 267 9.14 -11.61 -8.76
CA TRP A 267 10.41 -12.32 -8.49
C TRP A 267 10.48 -13.77 -8.99
N GLY A 268 9.85 -14.03 -10.15
CA GLY A 268 9.98 -15.27 -10.91
C GLY A 268 9.38 -16.53 -10.28
N ASN A 269 8.80 -16.41 -9.08
CA ASN A 269 8.35 -17.56 -8.29
C ASN A 269 7.07 -17.26 -7.51
N PRO A 270 5.90 -17.47 -8.14
CA PRO A 270 4.62 -17.09 -7.54
C PRO A 270 4.24 -17.97 -6.33
N PHE A 271 4.83 -19.16 -6.19
CA PHE A 271 4.64 -20.04 -5.03
C PHE A 271 5.06 -19.40 -3.70
N LEU A 272 5.94 -18.38 -3.75
CA LEU A 272 6.34 -17.63 -2.57
C LEU A 272 5.19 -16.79 -1.98
N TRP A 273 4.22 -16.41 -2.83
CA TRP A 273 3.19 -15.42 -2.53
C TRP A 273 1.76 -15.99 -2.43
N TYR A 274 1.54 -17.24 -2.85
CA TYR A 274 0.20 -17.85 -2.97
C TYR A 274 -0.64 -17.84 -1.68
N ALA A 275 -0.01 -18.02 -0.52
CA ALA A 275 -0.72 -18.04 0.78
C ALA A 275 -0.37 -16.84 1.69
N VAL A 276 0.80 -16.24 1.48
CA VAL A 276 1.27 -15.07 2.23
C VAL A 276 1.80 -14.06 1.21
N PRO A 277 1.01 -13.03 0.86
CA PRO A 277 1.45 -12.02 -0.10
C PRO A 277 2.55 -11.14 0.52
N ALA A 278 3.34 -10.48 -0.33
CA ALA A 278 4.31 -9.49 0.16
C ALA A 278 3.59 -8.33 0.89
N PRO A 279 4.25 -7.67 1.86
CA PRO A 279 3.66 -6.53 2.56
C PRO A 279 3.13 -5.47 1.57
N ARG A 280 1.96 -4.94 1.88
CA ARG A 280 1.19 -3.96 1.06
C ARG A 280 0.69 -4.43 -0.30
N ALA A 281 0.95 -5.67 -0.76
CA ALA A 281 0.46 -6.14 -2.06
C ALA A 281 -1.09 -6.10 -2.13
N PHE A 282 -1.77 -6.55 -1.07
CA PHE A 282 -3.24 -6.53 -1.01
C PHE A 282 -3.83 -5.15 -0.70
N ASN A 283 -3.08 -4.26 -0.05
CA ASN A 283 -3.55 -2.91 0.30
C ASN A 283 -2.41 -1.91 0.14
N VAL A 284 -2.34 -1.32 -1.05
CA VAL A 284 -1.38 -0.27 -1.37
C VAL A 284 -1.69 0.96 -0.52
N ARG A 285 -0.66 1.46 0.17
CA ARG A 285 -0.76 2.66 1.01
C ARG A 285 -0.28 3.89 0.22
N PRO A 286 -1.04 5.00 0.23
CA PRO A 286 -0.59 6.22 -0.43
C PRO A 286 0.57 6.88 0.33
N LEU A 287 1.37 7.66 -0.41
CA LEU A 287 2.32 8.63 0.12
C LEU A 287 1.53 9.88 0.55
N SER A 288 1.88 10.50 1.68
CA SER A 288 1.16 11.66 2.22
C SER A 288 2.07 12.89 2.30
N TYR A 289 1.59 14.01 1.79
CA TYR A 289 2.33 15.27 1.69
C TYR A 289 1.56 16.39 2.40
N ASP A 290 2.19 17.05 3.37
CA ASP A 290 1.61 18.20 4.05
C ASP A 290 1.89 19.47 3.25
N LEU A 291 0.87 20.01 2.60
CA LEU A 291 1.00 21.19 1.73
C LEU A 291 0.73 22.50 2.49
N GLY A 292 0.67 22.45 3.82
CA GLY A 292 0.45 23.61 4.69
C GLY A 292 1.35 24.83 4.39
N PRO A 293 2.66 24.67 4.14
CA PRO A 293 3.54 25.78 3.80
C PRO A 293 3.11 26.58 2.55
N PHE A 294 2.42 25.95 1.60
CA PHE A 294 2.00 26.56 0.35
C PHE A 294 0.59 27.16 0.42
N LEU A 295 -0.20 26.81 1.44
CA LEU A 295 -1.64 27.05 1.49
C LEU A 295 -2.03 28.53 1.36
N GLY A 296 -1.21 29.46 1.87
CA GLY A 296 -1.47 30.89 1.76
C GLY A 296 -1.52 31.42 0.32
N ARG A 297 -0.99 30.65 -0.65
CA ARG A 297 -1.07 30.94 -2.09
C ARG A 297 -2.26 30.27 -2.77
N LEU A 298 -2.91 29.30 -2.12
CA LEU A 298 -3.92 28.42 -2.71
C LEU A 298 -5.36 28.73 -2.27
N THR A 299 -5.54 29.67 -1.33
CA THR A 299 -6.84 30.03 -0.75
C THR A 299 -7.48 31.27 -1.37
N ASP A 300 -7.10 31.63 -2.60
CA ASP A 300 -7.67 32.77 -3.32
C ASP A 300 -9.02 32.45 -4.02
N GLY A 301 -9.37 31.17 -4.09
CA GLY A 301 -10.57 30.63 -4.73
C GLY A 301 -10.44 30.36 -6.23
N GLN A 302 -9.22 30.42 -6.78
CA GLN A 302 -8.91 30.05 -8.15
C GLN A 302 -8.40 28.60 -8.25
N PRO A 303 -8.43 27.99 -9.44
CA PRO A 303 -7.74 26.73 -9.69
C PRO A 303 -6.22 26.90 -9.66
N HIS A 304 -5.54 26.02 -8.94
CA HIS A 304 -4.07 25.91 -8.89
C HIS A 304 -3.59 24.60 -9.46
N LYS A 305 -2.39 24.60 -10.05
CA LYS A 305 -1.78 23.42 -10.66
C LYS A 305 -1.13 22.55 -9.57
N LEU A 306 -1.50 21.27 -9.53
CA LEU A 306 -0.74 20.24 -8.82
C LEU A 306 -0.16 19.27 -9.84
N ALA A 307 1.14 19.00 -9.72
CA ALA A 307 1.82 18.00 -10.52
C ALA A 307 2.44 16.93 -9.62
N VAL A 308 2.39 15.68 -10.06
CA VAL A 308 3.08 14.55 -9.44
C VAL A 308 4.12 14.02 -10.42
N ARG A 309 5.36 13.95 -9.96
CA ARG A 309 6.51 13.49 -10.72
C ARG A 309 7.12 12.26 -10.08
N VAL A 310 7.45 11.26 -10.87
CA VAL A 310 8.29 10.14 -10.43
C VAL A 310 9.69 10.35 -11.01
N VAL A 311 10.62 10.80 -10.17
CA VAL A 311 12.04 10.97 -10.52
C VAL A 311 12.64 9.61 -10.86
N GLY A 312 13.56 9.56 -11.82
CA GLY A 312 14.18 8.31 -12.26
C GLY A 312 13.45 7.63 -13.42
N VAL A 313 12.20 8.00 -13.70
CA VAL A 313 11.41 7.47 -14.82
C VAL A 313 11.71 8.26 -16.09
N PRO A 314 12.20 7.62 -17.17
CA PRO A 314 12.42 8.30 -18.45
C PRO A 314 11.13 8.82 -19.09
N GLU A 315 11.23 9.88 -19.89
CA GLU A 315 10.09 10.37 -20.68
C GLU A 315 9.58 9.28 -21.64
N GLY A 316 8.26 9.11 -21.68
CA GLY A 316 7.60 8.07 -22.47
C GLY A 316 7.61 6.67 -21.83
N GLN A 317 8.34 6.46 -20.73
CA GLN A 317 8.33 5.18 -20.03
C GLN A 317 6.98 4.96 -19.34
N SER A 318 6.27 3.90 -19.74
CA SER A 318 5.05 3.45 -19.06
C SER A 318 5.39 2.63 -17.81
N GLY A 319 4.42 2.52 -16.90
CA GLY A 319 4.47 1.61 -15.75
C GLY A 319 4.16 2.26 -14.41
N TRP A 320 4.21 3.59 -14.33
CA TRP A 320 3.84 4.33 -13.12
C TRP A 320 2.44 4.92 -13.17
N ASP A 321 1.65 4.54 -12.17
CA ASP A 321 0.36 5.15 -11.87
C ASP A 321 0.47 5.92 -10.55
N VAL A 322 -0.04 7.16 -10.53
CA VAL A 322 0.04 8.09 -9.39
C VAL A 322 -1.29 8.83 -9.09
N PRO A 323 -2.42 8.12 -8.88
CA PRO A 323 -3.68 8.76 -8.52
C PRO A 323 -3.52 9.61 -7.27
N THR A 324 -4.05 10.82 -7.30
CA THR A 324 -3.83 11.84 -6.28
C THR A 324 -5.13 12.32 -5.69
N ASN A 325 -5.26 12.19 -4.37
CA ASN A 325 -6.38 12.72 -3.58
C ASN A 325 -5.93 13.98 -2.84
N VAL A 326 -6.83 14.94 -2.70
CA VAL A 326 -6.61 16.16 -1.90
C VAL A 326 -7.59 16.22 -0.74
N LEU A 327 -7.07 16.29 0.47
CA LEU A 327 -7.83 16.39 1.72
C LEU A 327 -7.61 17.78 2.32
N SER A 328 -8.70 18.46 2.67
CA SER A 328 -8.65 19.83 3.21
C SER A 328 -9.51 20.00 4.46
N TRP A 329 -9.01 20.81 5.40
CA TRP A 329 -9.73 21.20 6.61
C TRP A 329 -9.94 22.71 6.61
N GLN A 330 -11.12 23.13 7.02
CA GLN A 330 -11.56 24.52 6.90
C GLN A 330 -11.75 25.15 8.28
N GLY A 331 -11.49 26.45 8.35
CA GLY A 331 -11.87 27.32 9.45
C GLY A 331 -13.18 28.06 9.20
N SER A 332 -13.44 29.04 10.06
CA SER A 332 -14.66 29.85 10.01
C SER A 332 -14.52 31.18 9.26
N ALA A 333 -13.31 31.57 8.86
CA ALA A 333 -13.06 32.80 8.12
C ALA A 333 -12.00 32.59 7.01
N PRO A 334 -11.95 33.47 6.00
CA PRO A 334 -10.95 33.39 4.94
C PRO A 334 -9.52 33.38 5.51
N VAL A 335 -8.68 32.52 4.94
CA VAL A 335 -7.29 32.32 5.29
C VAL A 335 -6.41 33.06 4.29
N THR A 336 -5.43 33.78 4.80
CA THR A 336 -4.39 34.45 4.00
C THR A 336 -3.02 34.00 4.51
N GLY A 337 -1.98 34.11 3.70
CA GLY A 337 -0.66 33.72 4.16
C GLY A 337 0.44 33.92 3.16
N THR A 338 1.62 33.46 3.54
CA THR A 338 2.85 33.52 2.76
C THR A 338 3.54 32.16 2.76
N LEU A 339 4.20 31.84 1.65
CA LEU A 339 5.26 30.84 1.62
C LEU A 339 6.54 31.59 1.96
N ASP A 340 7.07 31.35 3.15
CA ASP A 340 8.21 32.09 3.71
C ASP A 340 9.54 31.56 3.15
N ALA A 341 9.65 30.24 3.01
CA ALA A 341 10.80 29.58 2.39
C ALA A 341 10.39 28.24 1.74
N ALA A 342 11.06 27.87 0.65
CA ALA A 342 11.05 26.54 0.06
C ALA A 342 12.47 26.25 -0.46
N ASN A 343 13.13 25.29 0.16
CA ASN A 343 14.51 24.92 -0.12
C ASN A 343 14.54 23.50 -0.68
N ASP A 344 14.90 23.40 -1.96
CA ASP A 344 15.23 22.17 -2.66
C ASP A 344 16.76 22.02 -2.62
N TYR A 345 17.27 21.07 -1.85
CA TYR A 345 18.71 20.83 -1.72
C TYR A 345 19.15 19.84 -2.79
N PRO A 346 20.38 19.96 -3.34
CA PRO A 346 20.82 19.09 -4.43
C PRO A 346 20.64 17.59 -4.13
N ALA A 347 19.81 16.93 -4.92
CA ALA A 347 19.64 15.48 -4.88
C ALA A 347 20.92 14.77 -5.31
N LYS A 348 21.16 13.60 -4.73
CA LYS A 348 22.27 12.69 -5.06
C LYS A 348 21.69 11.42 -5.66
N ASN A 349 22.28 10.94 -6.76
CA ASN A 349 22.00 9.64 -7.33
C ASN A 349 23.30 9.04 -7.89
N ASN A 350 24.14 8.51 -7.00
CA ASN A 350 25.40 7.90 -7.39
C ASN A 350 25.16 6.44 -7.76
N VAL A 351 25.26 6.12 -9.05
CA VAL A 351 25.11 4.78 -9.60
C VAL A 351 26.44 4.32 -10.16
N THR A 352 26.93 3.16 -9.70
CA THR A 352 28.12 2.51 -10.25
C THR A 352 27.71 1.16 -10.82
N SER A 353 28.10 0.87 -12.07
CA SER A 353 27.87 -0.40 -12.75
C SER A 353 29.22 -0.97 -13.19
N VAL A 354 29.64 -2.09 -12.59
CA VAL A 354 30.89 -2.77 -12.93
C VAL A 354 30.67 -4.27 -12.80
N ASP A 355 30.99 -5.03 -13.85
CA ASP A 355 31.00 -6.50 -13.84
C ASP A 355 29.72 -7.12 -13.22
N LYS A 356 28.59 -6.91 -13.89
CA LYS A 356 27.25 -7.41 -13.49
C LYS A 356 26.86 -7.08 -12.04
N LYS A 357 27.32 -5.93 -11.56
CA LYS A 357 26.99 -5.39 -10.26
C LYS A 357 26.64 -3.92 -10.38
N VAL A 358 25.48 -3.55 -9.87
CA VAL A 358 25.05 -2.16 -9.70
C VAL A 358 25.01 -1.81 -8.23
N THR A 359 25.68 -0.72 -7.86
CA THR A 359 25.58 -0.15 -6.51
C THR A 359 25.03 1.26 -6.57
N VAL A 360 24.08 1.57 -5.69
CA VAL A 360 23.45 2.89 -5.60
C VAL A 360 23.62 3.50 -4.22
N SER A 361 23.92 4.79 -4.21
CA SER A 361 23.76 5.66 -3.05
C SER A 361 23.06 6.94 -3.50
N ALA A 362 21.81 7.10 -3.09
CA ALA A 362 20.96 8.20 -3.49
C ALA A 362 20.24 8.84 -2.30
N GLY A 363 19.84 10.09 -2.46
CA GLY A 363 19.03 10.79 -1.47
C GLY A 363 18.80 12.26 -1.80
N HIS A 364 17.80 12.83 -1.14
CA HIS A 364 17.32 14.17 -1.38
C HIS A 364 16.74 14.74 -0.09
N HIS A 365 16.95 16.04 0.14
CA HIS A 365 16.43 16.79 1.27
C HIS A 365 15.63 17.98 0.74
N PHE A 366 14.44 18.18 1.28
CA PHE A 366 13.56 19.29 0.96
C PHE A 366 13.02 19.89 2.26
N SER A 367 12.92 21.22 2.32
CA SER A 367 12.18 21.89 3.38
C SER A 367 11.32 23.04 2.87
N ALA A 368 10.18 23.27 3.50
CA ALA A 368 9.32 24.42 3.22
C ALA A 368 8.71 24.97 4.51
N THR A 369 8.55 26.28 4.58
CA THR A 369 7.89 26.96 5.69
C THR A 369 6.94 28.02 5.15
N GLY A 370 5.75 28.09 5.73
CA GLY A 370 4.76 29.12 5.42
C GLY A 370 3.96 29.52 6.64
N THR A 371 3.43 30.73 6.59
CA THR A 371 2.68 31.34 7.68
C THR A 371 1.28 31.71 7.22
N LEU A 372 0.27 31.25 7.97
CA LEU A 372 -1.14 31.48 7.73
C LEU A 372 -1.74 32.38 8.81
N ARG A 373 -2.59 33.31 8.40
CA ARG A 373 -3.53 34.03 9.26
C ARG A 373 -4.89 33.36 9.13
N THR A 374 -5.33 32.74 10.22
CA THR A 374 -6.56 31.94 10.28
C THR A 374 -7.58 32.59 11.23
N SER A 375 -8.81 32.09 11.27
CA SER A 375 -9.80 32.58 12.25
C SER A 375 -9.42 32.22 13.69
N ARG A 376 -8.46 31.30 13.87
CA ARG A 376 -7.99 30.79 15.16
C ARG A 376 -6.60 31.31 15.53
N GLY A 377 -6.09 32.31 14.81
CA GLY A 377 -4.80 32.94 15.05
C GLY A 377 -3.78 32.69 13.93
N VAL A 378 -2.54 33.14 14.16
CA VAL A 378 -1.43 32.92 13.23
C VAL A 378 -0.85 31.53 13.44
N VAL A 379 -0.68 30.77 12.37
CA VAL A 379 -0.09 29.43 12.37
C VAL A 379 1.05 29.40 11.36
N SER A 380 2.26 29.06 11.81
CA SER A 380 3.38 28.75 10.92
C SER A 380 3.52 27.24 10.80
N THR A 381 3.56 26.74 9.58
CA THR A 381 3.78 25.32 9.27
C THR A 381 5.13 25.17 8.57
N SER A 382 5.95 24.26 9.06
CA SER A 382 7.21 23.85 8.46
C SER A 382 7.18 22.36 8.16
N VAL A 383 7.71 21.98 7.01
CA VAL A 383 7.91 20.60 6.56
C VAL A 383 9.40 20.43 6.27
N ASP A 384 10.00 19.38 6.82
CA ASP A 384 11.37 18.95 6.55
C ASP A 384 11.36 17.46 6.18
N GLN A 385 11.82 17.15 4.97
CA GLN A 385 11.71 15.82 4.36
C GLN A 385 13.05 15.34 3.85
N THR A 386 13.47 14.14 4.25
CA THR A 386 14.69 13.49 3.75
C THR A 386 14.37 12.09 3.27
N VAL A 387 14.74 11.77 2.03
CA VAL A 387 14.65 10.42 1.46
C VAL A 387 16.05 9.90 1.13
N THR A 388 16.29 8.60 1.34
CA THR A 388 17.55 7.96 0.94
C THR A 388 17.30 6.57 0.35
N ASN A 389 18.22 6.13 -0.51
CA ASN A 389 18.29 4.77 -1.01
C ASN A 389 19.74 4.29 -1.04
N GLY A 390 19.97 3.07 -0.57
CA GLY A 390 21.20 2.33 -0.77
C GLY A 390 20.87 0.95 -1.31
N SER A 391 21.46 0.55 -2.43
CA SER A 391 21.26 -0.79 -2.98
C SER A 391 22.53 -1.39 -3.58
N THR A 392 22.56 -2.71 -3.61
CA THR A 392 23.50 -3.52 -4.37
C THR A 392 22.69 -4.59 -5.09
N HIS A 393 22.79 -4.60 -6.40
CA HIS A 393 22.17 -5.56 -7.29
C HIS A 393 23.26 -6.30 -8.06
N THR A 394 23.20 -7.62 -8.09
CA THR A 394 24.22 -8.49 -8.72
C THR A 394 23.56 -9.60 -9.51
N TRP A 395 24.09 -9.92 -10.68
CA TRP A 395 23.60 -11.04 -11.49
C TRP A 395 24.72 -11.83 -12.17
N THR A 396 24.39 -13.02 -12.66
CA THR A 396 25.29 -13.87 -13.45
C THR A 396 24.90 -13.91 -14.93
N ASP A 397 25.67 -14.63 -15.76
CA ASP A 397 25.30 -14.83 -17.16
C ASP A 397 23.92 -15.45 -17.30
N GLY A 398 23.11 -14.89 -18.20
CA GLY A 398 21.73 -15.31 -18.42
C GLY A 398 20.79 -14.98 -17.26
N GLU A 399 21.24 -14.20 -16.27
CA GLU A 399 20.45 -13.82 -15.08
C GLU A 399 19.94 -15.04 -14.29
N ASN A 400 20.66 -16.17 -14.39
CA ASN A 400 20.31 -17.37 -13.65
C ASN A 400 20.40 -17.15 -12.15
N HIS A 401 21.38 -16.36 -11.71
CA HIS A 401 21.40 -15.78 -10.37
C HIS A 401 21.16 -14.28 -10.48
N ASP A 402 20.21 -13.76 -9.72
CA ASP A 402 19.85 -12.33 -9.64
C ASP A 402 19.56 -12.00 -8.16
N GLU A 403 20.37 -11.15 -7.56
CA GLU A 403 20.35 -10.82 -6.12
C GLU A 403 20.26 -9.31 -5.89
N LEU A 404 19.36 -8.89 -4.99
CA LEU A 404 19.22 -7.52 -4.53
C LEU A 404 19.31 -7.43 -3.01
N VAL A 405 20.16 -6.53 -2.55
CA VAL A 405 20.15 -6.02 -1.18
C VAL A 405 19.93 -4.51 -1.24
N ALA A 406 18.76 -4.05 -0.79
CA ALA A 406 18.36 -2.66 -0.88
C ALA A 406 17.68 -2.16 0.39
N THR A 407 17.88 -0.88 0.69
CA THR A 407 17.22 -0.17 1.79
C THR A 407 16.80 1.23 1.33
N TRP A 408 15.63 1.66 1.79
CA TRP A 408 15.11 3.01 1.62
C TRP A 408 14.78 3.60 2.98
N SER A 409 14.99 4.90 3.15
CA SER A 409 14.47 5.65 4.29
C SER A 409 13.67 6.85 3.81
N ASP A 410 12.56 7.13 4.50
CA ASP A 410 11.70 8.31 4.27
C ASP A 410 11.44 8.94 5.62
N GLN A 411 11.92 10.16 5.83
CA GLN A 411 11.73 10.92 7.05
C GLN A 411 11.01 12.22 6.73
N SER A 412 9.95 12.51 7.48
CA SER A 412 9.18 13.74 7.37
C SER A 412 8.94 14.31 8.76
N ILE A 413 9.24 15.59 8.96
CA ILE A 413 8.93 16.33 10.18
C ILE A 413 8.01 17.48 9.79
N VAL A 414 6.78 17.45 10.29
CA VAL A 414 5.82 18.55 10.14
C VAL A 414 5.69 19.26 11.47
N THR A 415 6.11 20.52 11.52
CA THR A 415 6.02 21.37 12.69
C THR A 415 4.97 22.47 12.48
N ARG A 416 4.02 22.59 13.40
CA ARG A 416 3.02 23.65 13.45
C ARG A 416 3.20 24.44 14.73
N VAL A 417 3.39 25.75 14.60
CA VAL A 417 3.55 26.67 15.73
C VAL A 417 2.49 27.76 15.63
N GLY A 418 2.00 28.20 16.79
CA GLY A 418 0.89 29.16 16.86
C GLY A 418 -0.48 28.48 16.70
N GLY A 419 -1.53 29.30 16.72
CA GLY A 419 -2.92 28.83 16.75
C GLY A 419 -3.25 27.96 17.97
N PRO A 420 -4.39 27.25 17.94
CA PRO A 420 -4.89 26.50 19.09
C PRO A 420 -4.22 25.14 19.29
N ASN A 421 -3.60 24.56 18.26
CA ASN A 421 -3.09 23.19 18.27
C ASN A 421 -1.65 23.10 17.73
N PRO A 422 -0.66 23.72 18.41
CA PRO A 422 0.74 23.56 18.04
C PRO A 422 1.14 22.09 18.12
N SER A 423 1.90 21.60 17.15
CA SER A 423 2.29 20.20 17.09
C SER A 423 3.58 19.96 16.32
N VAL A 424 4.26 18.86 16.64
CA VAL A 424 5.35 18.30 15.84
C VAL A 424 4.98 16.86 15.53
N VAL A 425 4.87 16.53 14.25
CA VAL A 425 4.67 15.16 13.78
C VAL A 425 5.94 14.73 13.08
N ARG A 426 6.58 13.67 13.58
CA ARG A 426 7.71 13.01 12.92
C ARG A 426 7.24 11.66 12.41
N ASP A 427 7.28 11.47 11.11
CA ASP A 427 7.06 10.20 10.43
C ASP A 427 8.42 9.69 9.91
N SER A 428 8.75 8.44 10.21
CA SER A 428 10.02 7.83 9.81
C SER A 428 9.75 6.42 9.34
N LYS A 429 9.96 6.18 8.04
CA LYS A 429 9.77 4.90 7.39
C LYS A 429 11.10 4.31 6.94
N ARG A 430 11.18 2.98 6.96
CA ARG A 430 12.30 2.21 6.43
C ARG A 430 11.78 1.01 5.67
N PHE A 431 12.24 0.84 4.44
CA PHE A 431 11.92 -0.32 3.62
C PHE A 431 13.21 -1.10 3.34
N SER A 432 13.13 -2.42 3.24
CA SER A 432 14.27 -3.21 2.74
C SER A 432 13.84 -4.42 1.94
N ILE A 433 14.62 -4.74 0.92
CA ILE A 433 14.59 -6.01 0.19
C ILE A 433 15.96 -6.65 0.37
N ASN A 434 15.97 -7.92 0.75
CA ASN A 434 17.15 -8.77 0.68
C ASN A 434 16.71 -10.11 0.11
N GLY A 435 17.04 -10.39 -1.13
CA GLY A 435 16.64 -11.64 -1.77
C GLY A 435 17.33 -11.90 -3.09
N TYR A 436 17.19 -13.13 -3.55
CA TYR A 436 17.72 -13.58 -4.83
C TYR A 436 16.77 -14.57 -5.50
N THR A 437 16.89 -14.66 -6.83
CA THR A 437 16.45 -15.81 -7.64
C THR A 437 17.67 -16.56 -8.15
N ASP A 438 17.62 -17.89 -8.13
CA ASP A 438 18.70 -18.76 -8.61
C ASP A 438 18.13 -19.93 -9.41
N VAL A 439 18.64 -20.20 -10.61
CA VAL A 439 18.44 -21.47 -11.32
C VAL A 439 19.65 -22.35 -11.07
N ASN A 440 19.49 -23.31 -10.16
CA ASN A 440 20.60 -24.15 -9.73
C ASN A 440 20.91 -25.29 -10.72
N GLU A 441 21.98 -26.05 -10.44
CA GLU A 441 22.43 -27.17 -11.28
C GLU A 441 21.38 -28.28 -11.47
N ALA A 442 20.39 -28.39 -10.58
CA ALA A 442 19.28 -29.33 -10.70
C ALA A 442 18.12 -28.77 -11.55
N ASN A 443 18.33 -27.65 -12.25
CA ASN A 443 17.33 -26.91 -13.01
C ASN A 443 16.12 -26.52 -12.15
N ARG A 444 16.36 -26.20 -10.88
CA ARG A 444 15.34 -25.72 -9.96
C ARG A 444 15.50 -24.21 -9.82
N LEU A 445 14.44 -23.46 -10.14
CA LEU A 445 14.36 -22.05 -9.81
C LEU A 445 14.03 -21.94 -8.32
N VAL A 446 14.88 -21.25 -7.58
CA VAL A 446 14.73 -20.96 -6.16
C VAL A 446 14.66 -19.46 -5.98
N THR A 447 13.71 -18.99 -5.18
CA THR A 447 13.62 -17.59 -4.75
C THR A 447 13.65 -17.56 -3.24
N LYS A 448 14.60 -16.81 -2.68
CA LYS A 448 14.71 -16.58 -1.24
C LYS A 448 14.66 -15.10 -0.97
N MET A 449 13.87 -14.69 0.03
CA MET A 449 13.66 -13.28 0.29
C MET A 449 13.40 -12.96 1.75
N SER A 450 13.81 -11.76 2.15
CA SER A 450 13.40 -11.08 3.37
C SER A 450 13.00 -9.64 3.04
N LEU A 451 11.84 -9.21 3.53
CA LEU A 451 11.27 -7.88 3.32
C LEU A 451 11.04 -7.19 4.66
N LEU A 452 11.10 -5.87 4.64
CA LEU A 452 10.71 -5.02 5.76
C LEU A 452 9.91 -3.82 5.26
N ASP A 453 8.75 -3.58 5.87
CA ASP A 453 8.03 -2.32 5.90
C ASP A 453 7.94 -1.83 7.36
N ALA A 454 8.77 -0.86 7.72
CA ALA A 454 8.81 -0.30 9.06
C ALA A 454 8.40 1.18 9.03
N ALA A 455 7.61 1.61 10.02
CA ALA A 455 7.24 3.00 10.22
C ALA A 455 7.16 3.36 11.71
N THR A 456 7.61 4.55 12.05
CA THR A 456 7.40 5.16 13.37
C THR A 456 6.83 6.56 13.19
N VAL A 457 5.67 6.82 13.80
CA VAL A 457 5.05 8.13 13.85
C VAL A 457 5.05 8.61 15.29
N MET A 458 5.75 9.71 15.56
CA MET A 458 5.72 10.44 16.82
C MET A 458 4.90 11.71 16.62
N THR A 459 3.93 11.95 17.49
CA THR A 459 3.21 13.22 17.54
C THR A 459 3.42 13.86 18.91
N VAL A 460 3.91 15.09 18.92
CA VAL A 460 3.97 15.95 20.10
C VAL A 460 2.94 17.06 19.91
N GLY A 461 2.07 17.28 20.89
CA GLY A 461 1.07 18.36 20.83
C GLY A 461 0.57 18.73 22.23
N PRO A 462 -0.53 19.49 22.34
CA PRO A 462 -1.04 19.95 23.62
C PRO A 462 -1.48 18.80 24.55
N GLY A 463 -1.86 17.66 23.95
CA GLY A 463 -2.22 16.43 24.67
C GLY A 463 -1.03 15.56 25.09
N GLY A 464 0.21 16.04 24.94
CA GLY A 464 1.43 15.27 25.24
C GLY A 464 2.03 14.60 24.00
N VAL A 465 2.73 13.48 24.24
CA VAL A 465 3.44 12.72 23.20
C VAL A 465 2.70 11.41 22.94
N SER A 466 2.44 11.10 21.67
CA SER A 466 1.95 9.79 21.21
C SER A 466 2.88 9.16 20.20
N TRP A 467 2.91 7.83 20.19
CA TRP A 467 3.74 7.02 19.32
C TRP A 467 2.90 5.95 18.63
N LEU A 468 3.18 5.74 17.35
CA LEU A 468 2.78 4.56 16.60
C LEU A 468 4.06 3.94 16.04
N ARG A 469 4.28 2.65 16.30
CA ARG A 469 5.36 1.88 15.69
C ARG A 469 4.78 0.68 14.97
N MET A 470 5.17 0.49 13.72
CA MET A 470 4.76 -0.61 12.86
C MET A 470 6.01 -1.24 12.25
N ASP A 471 6.13 -2.56 12.36
CA ASP A 471 7.17 -3.35 11.68
C ASP A 471 6.46 -4.56 11.04
N ASP A 472 6.37 -4.58 9.71
CA ASP A 472 5.84 -5.68 8.91
C ASP A 472 6.99 -6.33 8.15
N SER A 473 7.33 -7.56 8.53
CA SER A 473 8.45 -8.29 7.97
C SER A 473 8.01 -9.60 7.36
N PHE A 474 8.52 -9.90 6.17
CA PHE A 474 8.33 -11.17 5.51
C PHE A 474 9.68 -11.89 5.38
N SER A 475 9.68 -13.22 5.50
CA SER A 475 10.78 -14.07 5.05
C SER A 475 10.23 -15.32 4.38
N GLY A 476 10.87 -15.75 3.31
CA GLY A 476 10.44 -16.99 2.67
C GLY A 476 11.45 -17.52 1.66
N GLU A 477 11.25 -18.78 1.32
CA GLU A 477 12.00 -19.50 0.31
C GLU A 477 11.03 -20.41 -0.43
N ALA A 478 10.99 -20.27 -1.75
CA ALA A 478 10.21 -21.13 -2.62
C ALA A 478 11.11 -21.68 -3.72
N GLY A 479 10.74 -22.83 -4.28
CA GLY A 479 11.39 -23.30 -5.49
C GLY A 479 10.58 -24.33 -6.25
N TYR A 480 10.89 -24.47 -7.52
CA TYR A 480 10.23 -25.40 -8.42
C TYR A 480 11.14 -25.78 -9.59
N THR A 481 10.89 -26.94 -10.22
CA THR A 481 11.60 -27.37 -11.43
C THR A 481 11.28 -26.40 -12.57
N PHE A 482 12.31 -25.76 -13.11
CA PHE A 482 12.17 -24.72 -14.12
C PHE A 482 11.98 -25.32 -15.53
N GLY A 483 11.27 -24.62 -16.41
CA GLY A 483 11.11 -25.03 -17.81
C GLY A 483 10.22 -26.27 -18.06
N VAL A 484 9.54 -26.82 -17.04
CA VAL A 484 8.64 -27.97 -17.18
C VAL A 484 7.15 -27.59 -17.05
N PRO A 485 6.21 -28.42 -17.56
CA PRO A 485 4.78 -28.24 -17.34
C PRO A 485 4.42 -28.12 -15.85
N ARG A 486 3.34 -27.38 -15.52
CA ARG A 486 2.91 -27.15 -14.13
C ARG A 486 2.85 -28.42 -13.25
N PRO A 487 2.31 -29.58 -13.72
CA PRO A 487 2.26 -30.80 -12.92
C PRO A 487 3.63 -31.39 -12.55
N GLU A 488 4.69 -31.05 -13.29
CA GLU A 488 6.05 -31.57 -13.10
C GLU A 488 6.94 -30.62 -12.28
N ARG A 489 6.38 -29.50 -11.80
CA ARG A 489 7.14 -28.44 -11.13
C ARG A 489 7.62 -28.82 -9.73
N HIS A 490 6.97 -29.78 -9.05
CA HIS A 490 7.35 -30.24 -7.70
C HIS A 490 7.72 -29.08 -6.75
N ALA A 491 6.79 -28.12 -6.66
CA ALA A 491 7.06 -26.84 -6.04
C ALA A 491 7.02 -26.95 -4.51
N THR A 492 7.96 -26.32 -3.83
CA THR A 492 7.94 -26.21 -2.36
C THR A 492 8.10 -24.76 -1.93
N CYS A 493 7.57 -24.42 -0.76
CA CYS A 493 7.69 -23.10 -0.16
C CYS A 493 7.63 -23.18 1.37
N VAL A 494 8.41 -22.33 2.02
CA VAL A 494 8.19 -21.93 3.40
C VAL A 494 8.17 -20.42 3.44
N SER A 495 7.11 -19.83 3.98
CA SER A 495 7.01 -18.38 4.13
C SER A 495 6.50 -18.01 5.51
N GLN A 496 6.89 -16.83 5.97
CA GLN A 496 6.47 -16.27 7.23
C GLN A 496 6.33 -14.75 7.09
N GLU A 497 5.20 -14.22 7.53
CA GLU A 497 5.02 -12.80 7.80
C GLU A 497 4.95 -12.59 9.31
N THR A 498 5.55 -11.52 9.80
CA THR A 498 5.45 -11.08 11.19
C THR A 498 5.12 -9.60 11.21
N TYR A 499 3.95 -9.29 11.74
CA TYR A 499 3.45 -7.92 11.87
C TYR A 499 3.51 -7.49 13.33
N LYS A 500 4.17 -6.36 13.60
CA LYS A 500 4.25 -5.74 14.92
C LYS A 500 3.59 -4.38 14.87
N LEU A 501 2.61 -4.16 15.73
CA LEU A 501 1.96 -2.87 15.94
C LEU A 501 2.08 -2.47 17.40
N ASN A 502 2.92 -1.48 17.68
CA ASN A 502 3.31 -1.11 19.04
C ASN A 502 3.84 -2.34 19.80
N ASN A 503 3.07 -2.84 20.77
CA ASN A 503 3.43 -4.00 21.58
C ASN A 503 2.73 -5.30 21.15
N GLN A 504 1.87 -5.26 20.13
CA GLN A 504 1.18 -6.43 19.60
C GLN A 504 2.02 -7.06 18.48
N VAL A 505 2.10 -8.39 18.48
CA VAL A 505 2.83 -9.17 17.48
C VAL A 505 1.94 -10.28 16.97
N THR A 506 1.80 -10.38 15.66
CA THR A 506 1.12 -11.47 14.96
C THR A 506 2.11 -12.10 14.00
N THR A 507 2.13 -13.44 13.93
CA THR A 507 2.94 -14.18 12.97
C THR A 507 2.03 -15.12 12.19
N LEU A 508 2.20 -15.11 10.88
CA LEU A 508 1.58 -16.06 9.96
C LEU A 508 2.70 -16.85 9.31
N LYS A 509 2.68 -18.18 9.43
CA LYS A 509 3.65 -19.06 8.80
C LYS A 509 2.94 -20.07 7.92
N THR A 510 3.50 -20.36 6.76
CA THR A 510 2.99 -21.41 5.88
C THR A 510 4.11 -22.33 5.39
N VAL A 511 3.72 -23.57 5.11
CA VAL A 511 4.54 -24.57 4.43
C VAL A 511 3.73 -25.10 3.27
N ASN A 512 4.25 -24.96 2.05
CA ASN A 512 3.61 -25.40 0.80
C ASN A 512 2.17 -24.91 0.66
N GLY A 513 1.90 -23.68 1.09
CA GLY A 513 0.58 -23.05 0.99
C GLY A 513 -0.36 -23.30 2.17
N TYR A 514 0.04 -24.06 3.19
CA TYR A 514 -0.81 -24.37 4.35
C TYR A 514 -0.25 -23.75 5.63
N ARG A 515 -1.14 -23.17 6.46
CA ARG A 515 -0.77 -22.54 7.74
C ARG A 515 -0.26 -23.59 8.74
N VAL A 516 0.77 -23.24 9.52
CA VAL A 516 1.43 -24.12 10.51
C VAL A 516 1.68 -23.50 11.87
#